data_AF-A0A2M8LDM3-F1
#
_entry.id   AF-A0A2M8LDM3-F1
#
_cell.length_a   1.000
_cell.length_b   1.000
_cell.length_c   1.000
_cell.angle_alpha   90.00
_cell.angle_beta   90.00
_cell.angle_gamma   90.00
#
_symmetry.space_group_name_H-M   'P 1'
#
loop_
_entity.id
_entity.type
_entity.pdbx_description
1 polymer ?
#
loop_
_entity_poly.entity_id
_entity_poly.type
_entity_poly.pdbx_seq_one_letter_code
_entity_poly.pdbx_strand_id
1 'polypeptide(L)'
;MQQFQQSLKYAIGLATVIALRLIPHPPNVEPIMSTMMPFSKRWGWLSGLVFGVLVILSYDLLTGTLGVWSISTAGTYGLIGVLAGLYLKGKENSVRHYVSFAIFATFLYDAITGLVFGVLIFHESFMVTLLGQIPFTIYHLFGNIVLSALLSPLLYKWVIANPKLEVRYVFGYEPAATK
;
A
#
# COMPACT_ATOMS: atom_id res chain seq x y z
N MET A 1 -16.25 -21.12 -2.47
CA MET A 1 -16.35 -20.10 -3.55
C MET A 1 -16.02 -18.69 -3.05
N GLN A 2 -16.57 -18.23 -1.92
CA GLN A 2 -16.34 -16.88 -1.39
C GLN A 2 -14.87 -16.58 -1.03
N GLN A 3 -14.17 -17.52 -0.38
CA GLN A 3 -12.74 -17.37 -0.06
C GLN A 3 -11.86 -17.23 -1.31
N PHE A 4 -12.14 -18.03 -2.36
CA PHE A 4 -11.44 -17.93 -3.64
C PHE A 4 -11.61 -16.53 -4.27
N GLN A 5 -12.83 -15.98 -4.26
CA GLN A 5 -13.08 -14.63 -4.77
C GLN A 5 -12.34 -13.56 -3.96
N GLN A 6 -12.22 -13.71 -2.64
CA GLN A 6 -11.45 -12.81 -1.79
C GLN A 6 -9.95 -12.88 -2.11
N SER A 7 -9.39 -14.09 -2.22
CA SER A 7 -7.99 -14.27 -2.65
C SER A 7 -7.73 -13.70 -4.04
N LEU A 8 -8.67 -13.83 -4.96
CA LEU A 8 -8.55 -13.25 -6.30
C LEU A 8 -8.56 -11.72 -6.26
N LYS A 9 -9.41 -11.10 -5.44
CA LYS A 9 -9.41 -9.64 -5.22
C LYS A 9 -8.07 -9.15 -4.63
N TYR A 10 -7.50 -9.92 -3.71
CA TYR A 10 -6.15 -9.67 -3.18
C TYR A 10 -5.09 -9.70 -4.28
N ALA A 11 -5.07 -10.79 -5.06
CA ALA A 11 -4.11 -10.96 -6.14
C ALA A 11 -4.24 -9.86 -7.21
N ILE A 12 -5.47 -9.48 -7.59
CA ILE A 12 -5.71 -8.39 -8.53
C ILE A 12 -5.20 -7.07 -7.95
N GLY A 13 -5.53 -6.74 -6.70
CA GLY A 13 -5.04 -5.51 -6.06
C GLY A 13 -3.51 -5.45 -6.02
N LEU A 14 -2.85 -6.56 -5.65
CA LEU A 14 -1.40 -6.67 -5.63
C LEU A 14 -0.80 -6.47 -7.05
N ALA A 15 -1.31 -7.21 -8.03
CA ALA A 15 -0.84 -7.14 -9.41
C ALA A 15 -1.07 -5.76 -10.03
N THR A 16 -2.21 -5.11 -9.76
CA THR A 16 -2.49 -3.75 -10.22
C THR A 16 -1.52 -2.75 -9.64
N VAL A 17 -1.21 -2.80 -8.34
CA VAL A 17 -0.22 -1.90 -7.75
C VAL A 17 1.16 -2.14 -8.36
N ILE A 18 1.60 -3.40 -8.51
CA ILE A 18 2.88 -3.72 -9.17
C ILE A 18 2.92 -3.15 -10.59
N ALA A 19 1.86 -3.35 -11.37
CA ALA A 19 1.79 -2.84 -12.75
C ALA A 19 1.82 -1.31 -12.82
N LEU A 20 1.12 -0.62 -11.91
CA LEU A 20 1.12 0.85 -11.86
C LEU A 20 2.51 1.41 -11.50
N ARG A 21 3.30 0.68 -10.70
CA ARG A 21 4.67 1.08 -10.36
C ARG A 21 5.66 0.96 -11.52
N LEU A 22 5.32 0.18 -12.55
CA LEU A 22 6.14 0.06 -13.76
C LEU A 22 5.95 1.27 -14.70
N ILE A 23 4.91 2.08 -14.48
CA ILE A 23 4.64 3.30 -15.25
C ILE A 23 5.47 4.44 -14.64
N PRO A 24 6.10 5.31 -15.45
CA PRO A 24 6.82 6.48 -14.92
C PRO A 24 5.93 7.34 -14.01
N HIS A 25 6.38 7.55 -12.79
CA HIS A 25 5.71 8.36 -11.78
C HIS A 25 6.74 9.05 -10.89
N PRO A 26 6.35 10.12 -10.15
CA PRO A 26 7.21 10.67 -9.12
C PRO A 26 7.59 9.58 -8.09
N PRO A 27 8.81 9.61 -7.54
CA PRO A 27 9.21 8.64 -6.52
C PRO A 27 8.20 8.53 -5.38
N ASN A 28 7.78 7.30 -5.06
CA ASN A 28 6.86 6.94 -3.98
C ASN A 28 5.50 7.66 -3.97
N VAL A 29 5.07 8.24 -5.09
CA VAL A 29 3.66 8.59 -5.31
C VAL A 29 2.97 7.39 -5.95
N GLU A 30 2.86 6.33 -5.17
CA GLU A 30 2.40 5.01 -5.63
C GLU A 30 1.17 4.56 -4.82
N PRO A 31 0.25 3.78 -5.42
CA PRO A 31 -0.96 3.35 -4.74
C PRO A 31 -0.73 2.20 -3.73
N ILE A 32 0.50 1.99 -3.24
CA ILE A 32 0.80 0.95 -2.25
C ILE A 32 -0.01 1.18 -0.98
N MET A 33 0.14 2.34 -0.35
CA MET A 33 -0.47 2.62 0.96
C MET A 33 -2.00 2.67 0.88
N SER A 34 -2.51 3.38 -0.13
CA SER A 34 -3.95 3.55 -0.35
C SER A 34 -4.65 2.24 -0.69
N THR A 35 -3.95 1.29 -1.33
CA THR A 35 -4.46 -0.06 -1.57
C THR A 35 -4.28 -0.94 -0.34
N MET A 36 -3.10 -1.01 0.27
CA MET A 36 -2.82 -1.88 1.41
C MET A 36 -3.78 -1.66 2.58
N MET A 37 -4.10 -0.40 2.93
CA MET A 37 -4.95 -0.08 4.09
C MET A 37 -6.32 -0.79 4.11
N PRO A 38 -7.17 -0.70 3.07
CA PRO A 38 -8.47 -1.37 3.08
C PRO A 38 -8.35 -2.91 3.04
N PHE A 39 -7.28 -3.47 2.46
CA PHE A 39 -6.98 -4.91 2.55
C PHE A 39 -6.65 -5.32 3.99
N SER A 40 -5.73 -4.60 4.66
CA SER A 40 -5.42 -4.81 6.07
C SER A 40 -6.64 -4.65 6.98
N LYS A 41 -7.51 -3.67 6.67
CA LYS A 41 -8.75 -3.43 7.42
C LYS A 41 -9.70 -4.62 7.37
N ARG A 42 -9.88 -5.23 6.18
CA ARG A 42 -10.84 -6.32 5.98
C ARG A 42 -10.30 -7.66 6.47
N TRP A 43 -9.04 -7.95 6.19
CA TRP A 43 -8.44 -9.28 6.37
C TRP A 43 -7.35 -9.32 7.44
N GLY A 44 -7.18 -8.22 8.19
CA GLY A 44 -6.30 -8.14 9.35
C GLY A 44 -4.86 -7.78 9.02
N TRP A 45 -4.06 -7.63 10.08
CA TRP A 45 -2.68 -7.17 10.03
C TRP A 45 -1.78 -8.06 9.14
N LEU A 46 -2.00 -9.38 9.12
CA LEU A 46 -1.20 -10.30 8.31
C LEU A 46 -1.40 -10.05 6.81
N SER A 47 -2.63 -9.72 6.41
CA SER A 47 -2.93 -9.36 5.02
C SER A 47 -2.18 -8.10 4.59
N GLY A 48 -2.06 -7.11 5.49
CA GLY A 48 -1.27 -5.90 5.28
C GLY A 48 0.23 -6.17 5.19
N LEU A 49 0.77 -6.95 6.13
CA LEU A 49 2.17 -7.35 6.16
C LEU A 49 2.56 -8.00 4.83
N VAL A 50 1.81 -9.02 4.42
CA VAL A 50 2.08 -9.76 3.19
C VAL A 50 1.96 -8.84 1.97
N PHE A 51 1.00 -7.91 1.97
CA PHE A 51 0.80 -7.01 0.83
C PHE A 51 2.01 -6.08 0.67
N GLY A 52 2.38 -5.41 1.77
CA GLY A 52 3.51 -4.47 1.79
C GLY A 52 4.84 -5.13 1.45
N VAL A 53 5.09 -6.35 1.93
CA VAL A 53 6.31 -7.09 1.59
C VAL A 53 6.30 -7.53 0.13
N LEU A 54 5.24 -8.19 -0.33
CA LEU A 54 5.19 -8.75 -1.67
C LEU A 54 5.21 -7.67 -2.75
N VAL A 55 4.53 -6.55 -2.56
CA VAL A 55 4.48 -5.48 -3.57
C VAL A 55 5.85 -4.86 -3.82
N ILE A 56 6.67 -4.73 -2.77
CA ILE A 56 8.04 -4.21 -2.88
C ILE A 56 8.94 -5.26 -3.52
N LEU A 57 9.02 -6.45 -2.93
CA LEU A 57 9.96 -7.47 -3.40
C LEU A 57 9.65 -7.95 -4.82
N SER A 58 8.36 -8.02 -5.19
CA SER A 58 7.97 -8.43 -6.54
C SER A 58 8.34 -7.37 -7.57
N TYR A 59 8.13 -6.09 -7.26
CA TYR A 59 8.54 -5.01 -8.15
C TYR A 59 10.05 -5.00 -8.33
N ASP A 60 10.81 -4.99 -7.22
CA ASP A 60 12.27 -4.92 -7.27
C ASP A 60 12.89 -6.13 -7.97
N LEU A 61 12.27 -7.32 -7.83
CA LEU A 61 12.67 -8.51 -8.59
C LEU A 61 12.42 -8.33 -10.09
N LEU A 62 11.26 -7.81 -10.49
CA LEU A 62 10.90 -7.60 -11.89
C LEU A 62 11.75 -6.52 -12.57
N THR A 63 12.14 -5.49 -11.83
CA THR A 63 12.99 -4.39 -12.33
C THR A 63 14.49 -4.68 -12.19
N GLY A 64 14.87 -5.79 -11.56
CA GLY A 64 16.27 -6.14 -11.31
C GLY A 64 16.98 -5.22 -10.31
N THR A 65 16.22 -4.58 -9.40
CA THR A 65 16.71 -3.60 -8.42
C THR A 65 16.75 -4.13 -6.99
N LEU A 66 16.70 -5.45 -6.81
CA LEU A 66 16.82 -6.08 -5.49
C LEU A 66 18.12 -5.68 -4.79
N GLY A 67 18.01 -5.23 -3.54
CA GLY A 67 19.17 -4.85 -2.73
C GLY A 67 18.82 -4.45 -1.30
N VAL A 68 19.76 -3.76 -0.63
CA VAL A 68 19.58 -3.26 0.74
C VAL A 68 18.36 -2.32 0.83
N TRP A 69 18.13 -1.53 -0.22
CA TRP A 69 16.93 -0.69 -0.33
C TRP A 69 15.64 -1.51 -0.27
N SER A 70 15.57 -2.65 -0.97
CA SER A 70 14.42 -3.56 -0.95
C SER A 70 14.11 -4.07 0.45
N ILE A 71 15.15 -4.41 1.22
CA ILE A 71 14.99 -4.88 2.61
C ILE A 71 14.40 -3.77 3.46
N SER A 72 14.95 -2.55 3.35
CA SER A 72 14.48 -1.39 4.10
C SER A 72 13.01 -1.06 3.81
N THR A 73 12.64 -1.03 2.54
CA THR A 73 11.32 -0.60 2.09
C THR A 73 10.27 -1.71 2.28
N ALA A 74 10.60 -2.97 2.00
CA ALA A 74 9.71 -4.10 2.23
C ALA A 74 9.45 -4.31 3.73
N GLY A 75 10.49 -4.20 4.57
CA GLY A 75 10.35 -4.28 6.01
C GLY A 75 9.47 -3.15 6.56
N THR A 76 9.69 -1.93 6.10
CA THR A 76 8.93 -0.75 6.54
C THR A 76 7.47 -0.81 6.07
N TYR A 77 7.20 -1.16 4.80
CA TYR A 77 5.83 -1.35 4.32
C TYR A 77 5.14 -2.54 4.99
N GLY A 78 5.86 -3.62 5.27
CA GLY A 78 5.35 -4.73 6.07
C GLY A 78 4.87 -4.26 7.44
N LEU A 79 5.69 -3.48 8.16
CA LEU A 79 5.33 -2.87 9.44
C LEU A 79 4.10 -1.94 9.31
N ILE A 80 4.09 -1.05 8.32
CA ILE A 80 2.93 -0.16 8.08
C ILE A 80 1.67 -0.97 7.79
N GLY A 81 1.77 -2.07 7.02
CA GLY A 81 0.66 -2.97 6.75
C GLY A 81 0.09 -3.61 8.01
N VAL A 82 0.95 -4.03 8.94
CA VAL A 82 0.56 -4.50 10.27
C VAL A 82 -0.20 -3.41 11.02
N LEU A 83 0.41 -2.23 11.14
CA LEU A 83 -0.17 -1.09 11.86
C LEU A 83 -1.51 -0.65 11.27
N ALA A 84 -1.67 -0.71 9.95
CA ALA A 84 -2.92 -0.41 9.26
C ALA A 84 -4.02 -1.40 9.68
N GLY A 85 -3.70 -2.70 9.71
CA GLY A 85 -4.63 -3.73 10.13
C GLY A 85 -5.01 -3.62 11.60
N LEU A 86 -4.10 -3.18 12.47
CA LEU A 86 -4.40 -2.93 13.88
C LEU A 86 -5.25 -1.67 14.07
N TYR A 87 -4.89 -0.57 13.41
CA TYR A 87 -5.55 0.73 13.56
C TYR A 87 -6.94 0.78 12.91
N LEU A 88 -7.11 0.20 11.72
CA LEU A 88 -8.36 0.33 10.94
C LEU A 88 -9.39 -0.75 11.26
N LYS A 89 -9.01 -1.80 11.99
CA LYS A 89 -9.91 -2.89 12.39
C LYS A 89 -11.08 -2.35 13.19
N GLY A 90 -12.29 -2.76 12.80
CA GLY A 90 -13.54 -2.33 13.46
C GLY A 90 -13.93 -0.87 13.24
N LYS A 91 -13.07 -0.03 12.66
CA LYS A 91 -13.43 1.36 12.31
C LYS A 91 -14.41 1.40 11.14
N GLU A 92 -15.13 2.50 11.00
CA GLU A 92 -15.97 2.74 9.82
C GLU A 92 -15.13 2.94 8.54
N ASN A 93 -15.76 2.71 7.38
CA ASN A 93 -15.18 3.01 6.07
C ASN A 93 -15.25 4.52 5.80
N SER A 94 -14.30 5.27 6.34
CA SER A 94 -14.28 6.74 6.32
C SER A 94 -12.95 7.27 5.79
N VAL A 95 -13.03 8.28 4.91
CA VAL A 95 -11.88 9.05 4.39
C VAL A 95 -10.98 9.52 5.52
N ARG A 96 -11.56 10.02 6.62
CA ARG A 96 -10.81 10.53 7.77
C ARG A 96 -9.86 9.47 8.34
N HIS A 97 -10.33 8.24 8.52
CA HIS A 97 -9.49 7.17 9.09
C HIS A 97 -8.33 6.79 8.17
N TYR A 98 -8.57 6.70 6.86
CA TYR A 98 -7.52 6.39 5.89
C TYR A 98 -6.50 7.50 5.79
N VAL A 99 -6.94 8.76 5.68
CA VAL A 99 -6.04 9.92 5.59
C VAL A 99 -5.24 10.10 6.88
N SER A 100 -5.86 10.01 8.05
CA SER A 100 -5.15 10.10 9.33
C SER A 100 -4.09 9.02 9.48
N PHE A 101 -4.39 7.77 9.07
CA PHE A 101 -3.39 6.72 9.08
C PHE A 101 -2.29 6.98 8.04
N ALA A 102 -2.64 7.43 6.84
CA ALA A 102 -1.68 7.68 5.77
C ALA A 102 -0.65 8.75 6.15
N ILE A 103 -1.08 9.83 6.83
CA ILE A 103 -0.18 10.86 7.36
C ILE A 103 0.81 10.25 8.35
N PHE A 104 0.30 9.53 9.35
CA PHE A 104 1.13 8.84 10.35
C PHE A 104 2.12 7.86 9.70
N ALA A 105 1.62 7.02 8.79
CA ALA A 105 2.41 6.01 8.09
C ALA A 105 3.48 6.63 7.19
N THR A 106 3.20 7.77 6.56
CA THR A 106 4.17 8.49 5.74
C THR A 106 5.35 8.98 6.59
N PHE A 107 5.07 9.65 7.71
CA PHE A 107 6.14 10.08 8.62
C PHE A 107 6.94 8.91 9.16
N LEU A 108 6.27 7.80 9.51
CA LEU A 108 6.95 6.59 9.97
C LEU A 108 7.84 5.98 8.87
N TYR A 109 7.32 5.90 7.64
CA TYR A 109 8.06 5.37 6.50
C TYR A 109 9.34 6.18 6.25
N ASP A 110 9.19 7.49 6.21
CA ASP A 110 10.24 8.45 5.90
C ASP A 110 11.30 8.54 7.01
N ALA A 111 10.87 8.45 8.28
CA ALA A 111 11.78 8.38 9.41
C ALA A 111 12.65 7.11 9.35
N ILE A 112 12.05 5.96 9.02
CA ILE A 112 12.79 4.69 8.94
C ILE A 112 13.69 4.68 7.69
N THR A 113 13.11 4.84 6.50
CA THR A 113 13.83 4.66 5.24
C THR A 113 14.78 5.80 4.91
N GLY A 114 14.41 7.04 5.26
CA GLY A 114 15.22 8.22 5.01
C GLY A 114 16.25 8.46 6.12
N LEU A 115 15.80 8.62 7.36
CA LEU A 115 16.68 9.02 8.47
C LEU A 115 17.46 7.84 9.05
N VAL A 116 16.77 6.78 9.48
CA VAL A 116 17.43 5.64 10.14
C VAL A 116 18.36 4.92 9.17
N PHE A 117 17.87 4.55 7.99
CA PHE A 117 18.72 3.88 6.99
C PHE A 117 19.78 4.82 6.41
N GLY A 118 19.44 6.09 6.12
CA GLY A 118 20.41 7.09 5.66
C GLY A 118 21.62 7.21 6.58
N VAL A 119 21.38 7.37 7.88
CA VAL A 119 22.46 7.58 8.86
C VAL A 119 23.16 6.28 9.22
N LEU A 120 22.41 5.22 9.56
CA LEU A 120 23.00 4.01 10.15
C LEU A 120 23.54 3.02 9.11
N ILE A 121 22.94 2.98 7.91
CA ILE A 121 23.27 1.99 6.88
C ILE A 121 24.09 2.63 5.75
N PHE A 122 23.70 3.82 5.31
CA PHE A 122 24.39 4.54 4.24
C PHE A 122 25.45 5.53 4.73
N HIS A 123 25.60 5.67 6.05
CA HIS A 123 26.61 6.52 6.70
C HIS A 123 26.55 8.00 6.29
N GLU A 124 25.38 8.46 5.86
CA GLU A 124 25.14 9.86 5.54
C GLU A 124 25.06 10.71 6.81
N SER A 125 25.46 11.98 6.72
CA SER A 125 25.35 12.87 7.88
C SER A 125 23.88 13.14 8.21
N PHE A 126 23.55 13.21 9.51
CA PHE A 126 22.19 13.45 9.97
C PHE A 126 21.56 14.73 9.37
N MET A 127 22.35 15.81 9.25
CA MET A 127 21.84 17.06 8.69
C MET A 127 21.53 16.97 7.19
N VAL A 128 22.35 16.21 6.43
CA VAL A 128 22.09 15.98 5.00
C VAL A 128 20.84 15.13 4.81
N THR A 129 20.70 14.03 5.56
CA THR A 129 19.52 13.17 5.47
C THR A 129 18.26 13.92 5.88
N LEU A 130 18.30 14.69 6.97
CA LEU A 130 17.16 15.47 7.44
C LEU A 130 16.71 16.54 6.43
N LEU A 131 17.64 17.32 5.88
CA LEU A 131 17.31 18.37 4.91
C LEU A 131 16.82 17.80 3.58
N GLY A 132 17.40 16.69 3.12
CA GLY A 132 16.91 15.97 1.93
C GLY A 132 15.53 15.34 2.15
N GLN A 133 15.23 14.92 3.38
CA GLN A 133 13.96 14.28 3.71
C GLN A 133 12.77 15.24 3.69
N ILE A 134 12.94 16.51 4.07
CA ILE A 134 11.84 17.49 4.13
C ILE A 134 11.06 17.59 2.81
N PRO A 135 11.68 17.93 1.66
CA PRO A 135 10.93 18.04 0.41
C PRO A 135 10.33 16.69 -0.01
N PHE A 136 11.05 15.60 0.21
CA PHE A 136 10.59 14.25 -0.12
C PHE A 136 9.34 13.85 0.69
N THR A 137 9.32 14.14 2.00
CA THR A 137 8.17 13.90 2.87
C THR A 137 6.97 14.75 2.49
N ILE A 138 7.17 16.00 2.06
CA ILE A 138 6.06 16.83 1.57
C ILE A 138 5.42 16.19 0.33
N TYR A 139 6.21 15.71 -0.62
CA TYR A 139 5.71 15.01 -1.79
C TYR A 139 4.97 13.72 -1.44
N HIS A 140 5.55 12.90 -0.54
CA HIS A 140 4.90 11.66 -0.08
C HIS A 140 3.57 11.95 0.62
N LEU A 141 3.54 12.93 1.52
CA LEU A 141 2.33 13.31 2.24
C LEU A 141 1.24 13.71 1.28
N PHE A 142 1.55 14.57 0.31
CA PHE A 142 0.57 14.99 -0.69
C PHE A 142 0.00 13.80 -1.46
N GLY A 143 0.87 12.95 -2.03
CA GLY A 143 0.47 11.75 -2.78
C GLY A 143 -0.38 10.79 -1.94
N ASN A 144 0.09 10.45 -0.74
CA ASN A 144 -0.59 9.51 0.14
C ASN A 144 -1.91 10.06 0.68
N ILE A 145 -2.01 11.36 1.00
CA ILE A 145 -3.28 11.97 1.42
C ILE A 145 -4.30 11.91 0.28
N VAL A 146 -3.92 12.35 -0.93
CA VAL A 146 -4.82 12.37 -2.08
C VAL A 146 -5.28 10.96 -2.44
N LEU A 147 -4.34 10.02 -2.61
CA LEU A 147 -4.68 8.64 -2.95
C LEU A 147 -5.48 7.95 -1.84
N SER A 148 -5.17 8.19 -0.57
CA SER A 148 -5.92 7.57 0.54
C SER A 148 -7.33 8.15 0.69
N ALA A 149 -7.51 9.44 0.41
CA ALA A 149 -8.81 10.07 0.43
C ALA A 149 -9.72 9.55 -0.69
N LEU A 150 -9.16 9.39 -1.89
CA LEU A 150 -9.92 9.01 -3.07
C LEU A 150 -10.04 7.49 -3.23
N LEU A 151 -8.93 6.76 -3.18
CA LEU A 151 -8.88 5.37 -3.58
C LEU A 151 -9.29 4.41 -2.46
N SER A 152 -8.79 4.59 -1.23
CA SER A 152 -9.03 3.64 -0.14
C SER A 152 -10.51 3.39 0.21
N PRO A 153 -11.36 4.41 0.40
CA PRO A 153 -12.77 4.16 0.73
C PRO A 153 -13.54 3.54 -0.43
N LEU A 154 -13.17 3.87 -1.68
CA LEU A 154 -13.79 3.33 -2.89
C LEU A 154 -13.39 1.88 -3.12
N LEU A 155 -12.10 1.55 -3.00
CA LEU A 155 -11.61 0.17 -3.04
C LEU A 155 -12.28 -0.67 -1.96
N TYR A 156 -12.39 -0.15 -0.74
CA TYR A 156 -13.08 -0.87 0.32
C TYR A 156 -14.53 -1.14 -0.05
N LYS A 157 -15.28 -0.11 -0.48
CA LYS A 157 -16.71 -0.23 -0.77
C LYS A 157 -16.99 -1.16 -1.97
N TRP A 158 -16.33 -0.93 -3.08
CA TRP A 158 -16.68 -1.53 -4.37
C TRP A 158 -15.97 -2.86 -4.64
N VAL A 159 -14.74 -3.03 -4.14
CA VAL A 159 -13.96 -4.24 -4.38
C VAL A 159 -14.00 -5.15 -3.16
N ILE A 160 -13.57 -4.66 -2.00
CA ILE A 160 -13.26 -5.53 -0.85
C ILE A 160 -14.50 -5.94 -0.05
N ALA A 161 -15.42 -5.01 0.18
CA ALA A 161 -16.68 -5.26 0.89
C ALA A 161 -17.75 -5.88 -0.02
N ASN A 162 -17.64 -5.71 -1.33
CA ASN A 162 -18.55 -6.33 -2.28
C ASN A 162 -18.43 -7.87 -2.19
N PRO A 163 -19.52 -8.63 -1.97
CA PRO A 163 -19.44 -10.08 -1.88
C PRO A 163 -19.12 -10.75 -3.22
N LYS A 164 -19.44 -10.10 -4.35
CA LYS A 164 -19.22 -10.63 -5.70
C LYS A 164 -18.04 -9.93 -6.36
N LEU A 165 -17.40 -10.61 -7.30
CA LEU A 165 -16.46 -9.99 -8.23
C LEU A 165 -17.24 -9.60 -9.49
N GLU A 166 -17.44 -8.30 -9.71
CA GLU A 166 -18.27 -7.79 -10.81
C GLU A 166 -17.47 -7.73 -12.12
N VAL A 167 -17.18 -8.89 -12.68
CA VAL A 167 -16.49 -9.04 -13.98
C VAL A 167 -17.37 -8.69 -15.18
N ARG A 168 -18.70 -8.62 -14.97
CA ARG A 168 -19.69 -8.38 -16.02
C ARG A 168 -19.42 -7.08 -16.79
N TYR A 169 -19.03 -6.02 -16.09
CA TYR A 169 -18.78 -4.71 -16.72
C TYR A 169 -17.49 -4.68 -17.54
N VAL A 170 -16.58 -5.64 -17.33
CA VAL A 170 -15.28 -5.69 -18.02
C VAL A 170 -15.31 -6.68 -19.19
N PHE A 171 -15.91 -7.85 -18.99
CA PHE A 171 -15.87 -8.95 -19.97
C PHE A 171 -17.24 -9.26 -20.60
N GLY A 172 -18.31 -8.52 -20.26
CA GLY A 172 -19.66 -8.77 -20.76
C GLY A 172 -20.26 -10.12 -20.34
N TYR A 173 -19.59 -10.85 -19.44
CA TYR A 173 -19.95 -12.20 -19.06
C TYR A 173 -20.78 -12.23 -17.76
N GLU A 174 -21.97 -12.82 -17.83
CA GLU A 174 -22.73 -13.22 -16.63
C GLU A 174 -22.33 -14.63 -16.21
N PRO A 175 -21.64 -14.82 -15.07
CA PRO A 175 -21.48 -16.15 -14.53
C PRO A 175 -22.87 -16.69 -14.17
N ALA A 176 -23.17 -17.91 -14.64
CA ALA A 176 -24.44 -18.58 -14.40
C ALA A 176 -24.85 -18.48 -12.92
N ALA A 177 -26.08 -18.05 -12.67
CA ALA A 177 -26.62 -17.94 -11.33
C ALA A 177 -26.56 -19.31 -10.65
N THR A 178 -25.66 -19.47 -9.68
CA THR A 178 -25.69 -20.62 -8.78
C THR A 178 -26.92 -20.47 -7.90
N LYS A 179 -27.90 -21.35 -8.14
CA LYS A 179 -29.05 -21.57 -7.25
C LYS A 179 -28.58 -22.03 -5.88
#